data_AF-A0A0C3PJY7-F1
#
_entry.id   AF-A0A0C3PJY7-F1
#
_cell.length_a   1.000
_cell.length_b   1.000
_cell.length_c   1.000
_cell.angle_alpha   90.00
_cell.angle_beta   90.00
_cell.angle_gamma   90.00
#
_symmetry.space_group_name_H-M   'P 1'
#
loop_
_entity.id
_entity.type
_entity.pdbx_description
1 polymer ?
#
loop_
_entity_poly.entity_id
_entity_poly.type
_entity_poly.pdbx_seq_one_letter_code
_entity_poly.pdbx_strand_id
1 'polypeptide(L)'
;MSSIGTLYTTPQQSQGKRIRAAAAFAGLNLDLPASYVHFEDNKKPEFLAKFPHGKIPALDGVDGFKIFETSAVARYIAALAPNSTLLPSDIKEAGLVDQWISVADNEIQAPILLVFQLCRSVLPYNKALHTVFVERAIRGLKTVEAHLATRTYLVTERITLADITLTSVIFRAAATILDAELRPQFPNILRHTQTIVNHPAMKEAWGPLEFVEKALQFIPPPKEKKEPKPAAAPQPKAEKKPKKEEEDDDDDDLVPKEEPKGKNPLDLLPKSTFNLEDWKRAYSNKETRGAGGSLEWFYQNFDKEGFSVWRIDFKYNDELTQTFMSSNLIGGFFNRLEASRKYLFGSMGVLGETGNSVISGALIARGQDIIPVVDVAPDYESYSYKKLDLENAEDKAFFEAANAWDLEIDGKKWVDGKNFK
;
A
#
# COMPACT_ATOMS: atom_id res chain seq x y z
N MET A 1 -21.99 13.54 -37.32
CA MET A 1 -21.29 14.84 -37.44
C MET A 1 -19.84 14.56 -37.82
N SER A 2 -19.12 15.54 -38.37
CA SER A 2 -17.67 15.41 -38.60
C SER A 2 -16.92 15.20 -37.29
N SER A 3 -15.79 14.50 -37.35
CA SER A 3 -14.85 14.40 -36.23
C SER A 3 -14.18 15.73 -35.93
N ILE A 4 -13.86 15.97 -34.65
CA ILE A 4 -13.01 17.10 -34.21
C ILE A 4 -11.52 16.73 -34.17
N GLY A 5 -11.17 15.45 -34.25
CA GLY A 5 -9.79 14.97 -34.19
C GLY A 5 -9.65 13.49 -33.83
N THR A 6 -8.42 12.98 -33.93
CA THR A 6 -8.07 11.61 -33.54
C THR A 6 -7.67 11.57 -32.07
N LEU A 7 -8.41 10.80 -31.26
CA LEU A 7 -8.06 10.52 -29.87
C LEU A 7 -7.22 9.23 -29.77
N TYR A 8 -5.94 9.39 -29.42
CA TYR A 8 -5.06 8.28 -29.09
C TYR A 8 -5.37 7.79 -27.65
N THR A 9 -5.93 6.58 -27.53
CA THR A 9 -6.29 5.91 -26.27
C THR A 9 -6.44 4.40 -26.51
N THR A 10 -6.38 3.56 -25.47
CA THR A 10 -6.91 2.18 -25.56
C THR A 10 -8.38 2.12 -25.14
N PRO A 11 -9.17 1.11 -25.56
CA PRO A 11 -10.58 0.98 -25.17
C PRO A 11 -10.81 0.84 -23.66
N GLN A 12 -9.89 0.16 -22.97
CA GLN A 12 -9.94 -0.12 -21.54
C GLN A 12 -9.43 1.05 -20.67
N GLN A 13 -8.77 2.05 -21.25
CA GLN A 13 -8.26 3.18 -20.49
C GLN A 13 -9.42 4.06 -19.99
N SER A 14 -9.66 4.09 -18.66
CA SER A 14 -10.76 4.86 -18.07
C SER A 14 -10.62 6.38 -18.29
N GLN A 15 -9.38 6.89 -18.43
CA GLN A 15 -9.11 8.25 -18.89
C GLN A 15 -9.63 8.51 -20.32
N GLY A 16 -9.47 7.55 -21.23
CA GLY A 16 -10.04 7.61 -22.57
C GLY A 16 -11.56 7.53 -22.58
N LYS A 17 -12.17 6.75 -21.68
CA LYS A 17 -13.63 6.74 -21.47
C LYS A 17 -14.14 8.14 -21.08
N ARG A 18 -13.43 8.88 -20.20
CA ARG A 18 -13.75 10.26 -19.79
C ARG A 18 -13.92 11.19 -20.99
N ILE A 19 -12.94 11.18 -21.88
CA ILE A 19 -12.86 12.09 -23.03
C ILE A 19 -13.94 11.73 -24.05
N ARG A 20 -14.16 10.44 -24.33
CA ARG A 20 -15.23 9.98 -25.22
C ARG A 20 -16.63 10.30 -24.66
N ALA A 21 -16.83 10.17 -23.34
CA ALA A 21 -18.10 10.52 -22.71
C ALA A 21 -18.37 12.03 -22.71
N ALA A 22 -17.35 12.85 -22.46
CA ALA A 22 -17.44 14.31 -22.59
C ALA A 22 -17.76 14.73 -24.02
N ALA A 23 -17.09 14.16 -25.02
CA ALA A 23 -17.37 14.42 -26.43
C ALA A 23 -18.81 14.01 -26.82
N ALA A 24 -19.24 12.81 -26.46
CA ALA A 24 -20.57 12.30 -26.81
C ALA A 24 -21.69 13.12 -26.14
N PHE A 25 -21.54 13.52 -24.87
CA PHE A 25 -22.47 14.43 -24.19
C PHE A 25 -22.47 15.86 -24.77
N ALA A 26 -21.32 16.34 -25.24
CA ALA A 26 -21.17 17.59 -25.98
C ALA A 26 -21.72 17.53 -27.42
N GLY A 27 -22.14 16.37 -27.92
CA GLY A 27 -22.55 16.16 -29.31
C GLY A 27 -21.40 16.14 -30.33
N LEU A 28 -20.16 15.97 -29.87
CA LEU A 28 -18.95 16.00 -30.69
C LEU A 28 -18.46 14.58 -31.01
N ASN A 29 -17.99 14.36 -32.24
CA ASN A 29 -17.43 13.08 -32.68
C ASN A 29 -15.90 13.08 -32.58
N LEU A 30 -15.32 11.93 -32.25
CA LEU A 30 -13.88 11.69 -32.20
C LEU A 30 -13.53 10.43 -33.00
N ASP A 31 -12.46 10.49 -33.78
CA ASP A 31 -11.91 9.29 -34.40
C ASP A 31 -11.02 8.53 -33.41
N LEU A 32 -11.00 7.21 -33.53
CA LEU A 32 -10.05 6.34 -32.84
C LEU A 32 -9.12 5.68 -33.87
N PRO A 33 -7.80 5.69 -33.65
CA PRO A 33 -6.85 5.09 -34.59
C PRO A 33 -7.03 3.56 -34.63
N ALA A 34 -7.45 3.04 -35.79
CA ALA A 34 -7.93 1.66 -35.95
C ALA A 34 -6.90 0.55 -35.60
N SER A 35 -5.61 0.87 -35.58
CA SER A 35 -4.51 -0.08 -35.36
C SER A 35 -3.51 0.37 -34.28
N TYR A 36 -3.92 1.21 -33.33
CA TYR A 36 -3.01 1.75 -32.31
C TYR A 36 -2.61 0.71 -31.25
N VAL A 37 -1.30 0.49 -31.09
CA VAL A 37 -0.71 -0.42 -30.11
C VAL A 37 0.04 0.38 -29.03
N HIS A 38 -0.50 0.35 -27.80
CA HIS A 38 0.14 1.03 -26.67
C HIS A 38 1.42 0.33 -26.22
N PHE A 39 2.39 1.13 -25.77
CA PHE A 39 3.81 0.79 -25.55
C PHE A 39 4.63 0.52 -26.82
N GLU A 40 4.05 0.61 -28.01
CA GLU A 40 4.76 0.61 -29.29
C GLU A 40 4.61 1.96 -29.99
N ASP A 41 3.40 2.30 -30.45
CA ASP A 41 3.16 3.51 -31.25
C ASP A 41 3.50 4.80 -30.52
N ASN A 42 3.22 4.89 -29.22
CA ASN A 42 3.55 6.08 -28.41
C ASN A 42 5.05 6.26 -28.13
N LYS A 43 5.91 5.36 -28.61
CA LYS A 43 7.37 5.52 -28.61
C LYS A 43 7.94 5.84 -29.99
N LYS A 44 7.13 5.79 -31.07
CA LYS A 44 7.60 6.05 -32.43
C LYS A 44 7.86 7.56 -32.64
N PRO A 45 8.87 7.96 -33.45
CA PRO A 45 9.22 9.37 -33.66
C PRO A 45 8.04 10.23 -34.11
N GLU A 46 7.14 9.69 -34.94
CA GLU A 46 5.97 10.37 -35.49
C GLU A 46 4.90 10.67 -34.43
N PHE A 47 4.83 9.87 -33.35
CA PHE A 47 3.99 10.14 -32.20
C PHE A 47 4.66 11.14 -31.25
N LEU A 48 5.96 10.93 -30.95
CA LEU A 48 6.71 11.80 -30.04
C LEU A 48 6.86 13.23 -30.59
N ALA A 49 6.92 13.41 -31.91
CA ALA A 49 6.88 14.72 -32.57
C ALA A 49 5.55 15.48 -32.37
N LYS A 50 4.44 14.76 -32.11
CA LYS A 50 3.14 15.37 -31.75
C LYS A 50 2.99 15.53 -30.24
N PHE A 51 3.44 14.53 -29.47
CA PHE A 51 3.22 14.39 -28.04
C PHE A 51 4.52 13.94 -27.33
N PRO A 52 5.44 14.86 -27.00
CA PRO A 52 6.77 14.52 -26.48
C PRO A 52 6.78 13.69 -25.19
N HIS A 53 5.69 13.70 -24.42
CA HIS A 53 5.54 12.90 -23.21
C HIS A 53 5.37 11.38 -23.49
N GLY A 54 5.08 10.98 -24.72
CA GLY A 54 4.88 9.57 -25.10
C GLY A 54 3.71 8.89 -24.36
N LYS A 55 2.71 9.66 -23.91
CA LYS A 55 1.57 9.20 -23.10
C LYS A 55 0.24 9.30 -23.85
N ILE A 56 -0.76 8.60 -23.30
CA ILE A 56 -2.17 8.67 -23.69
C ILE A 56 -3.03 8.88 -22.43
N PRO A 57 -4.19 9.58 -22.51
CA PRO A 57 -4.80 10.07 -23.75
C PRO A 57 -4.13 11.31 -24.35
N ALA A 58 -4.19 11.41 -25.68
CA ALA A 58 -3.73 12.57 -26.45
C ALA A 58 -4.63 12.79 -27.68
N LEU A 59 -4.91 14.04 -28.02
CA LEU A 59 -5.79 14.44 -29.11
C LEU A 59 -5.00 15.20 -30.18
N ASP A 60 -5.13 14.77 -31.43
CA ASP A 60 -4.66 15.46 -32.62
C ASP A 60 -5.87 16.00 -33.39
N GLY A 61 -6.10 17.31 -33.30
CA GLY A 61 -7.26 18.01 -33.86
C GLY A 61 -7.20 18.14 -35.39
N VAL A 62 -8.38 18.23 -36.02
CA VAL A 62 -8.49 18.43 -37.49
C VAL A 62 -7.97 19.81 -37.96
N ASP A 63 -7.86 20.76 -37.02
CA ASP A 63 -7.22 22.07 -37.16
C ASP A 63 -5.68 22.03 -36.98
N GLY A 64 -5.13 20.86 -36.63
CA GLY A 64 -3.73 20.67 -36.29
C GLY A 64 -3.37 20.96 -34.82
N PHE A 65 -4.33 21.36 -33.98
CA PHE A 65 -4.09 21.58 -32.55
C PHE A 65 -3.79 20.25 -31.84
N LYS A 66 -2.81 20.24 -30.94
CA LYS A 66 -2.33 19.05 -30.24
C LYS A 66 -2.38 19.27 -28.74
N ILE A 67 -3.10 18.39 -28.04
CA ILE A 67 -3.30 18.50 -26.59
C ILE A 67 -3.27 17.11 -25.95
N PHE A 68 -2.60 17.02 -24.81
CA PHE A 68 -2.48 15.82 -23.99
C PHE A 68 -2.79 16.16 -22.52
N GLU A 69 -2.72 15.16 -21.65
CA GLU A 69 -3.28 15.12 -20.28
C GLU A 69 -4.82 15.13 -20.22
N THR A 70 -5.37 14.12 -19.55
CA THR A 70 -6.78 13.71 -19.64
C THR A 70 -7.77 14.87 -19.43
N SER A 71 -7.58 15.64 -18.36
CA SER A 71 -8.52 16.69 -17.95
C SER A 71 -8.33 17.98 -18.76
N ALA A 72 -7.16 18.21 -19.35
CA ALA A 72 -6.95 19.29 -20.32
C ALA A 72 -7.66 18.99 -21.64
N VAL A 73 -7.50 17.77 -22.18
CA VAL A 73 -8.23 17.30 -23.38
C VAL A 73 -9.75 17.35 -23.14
N ALA A 74 -10.23 16.86 -22.00
CA ALA A 74 -11.67 16.84 -21.70
C ALA A 74 -12.26 18.26 -21.49
N ARG A 75 -11.50 19.19 -20.87
CA ARG A 75 -11.89 20.61 -20.77
C ARG A 75 -11.95 21.28 -22.14
N TYR A 76 -10.98 21.02 -23.02
CA TYR A 76 -10.97 21.55 -24.38
C TYR A 76 -12.23 21.11 -25.16
N ILE A 77 -12.56 19.82 -25.13
CA ILE A 77 -13.78 19.29 -25.78
C ILE A 77 -15.06 19.90 -25.19
N ALA A 78 -15.13 20.07 -23.87
CA ALA A 78 -16.26 20.73 -23.24
C ALA A 78 -16.38 22.22 -23.65
N ALA A 79 -15.26 22.93 -23.80
CA ALA A 79 -15.22 24.32 -24.24
C ALA A 79 -15.60 24.53 -25.72
N LEU A 80 -15.38 23.52 -26.59
CA LEU A 80 -15.88 23.51 -27.97
C LEU A 80 -17.42 23.44 -28.05
N ALA A 81 -18.09 23.03 -26.97
CA ALA A 81 -19.55 23.00 -26.86
C ALA A 81 -20.02 23.91 -25.70
N PRO A 82 -19.98 25.25 -25.86
CA PRO A 82 -20.35 26.20 -24.79
C PRO A 82 -21.84 26.15 -24.40
N ASN A 83 -22.68 25.49 -25.20
CA ASN A 83 -24.08 25.21 -24.88
C ASN A 83 -24.27 23.89 -24.09
N SER A 84 -23.20 23.12 -23.86
CA SER A 84 -23.21 21.95 -22.98
C SER A 84 -23.06 22.39 -21.52
N THR A 85 -23.66 21.67 -20.58
CA THR A 85 -23.56 21.98 -19.13
C THR A 85 -22.22 21.57 -18.51
N LEU A 86 -21.24 21.13 -19.32
CA LEU A 86 -19.98 20.57 -18.84
C LEU A 86 -19.07 21.59 -18.16
N LEU A 87 -19.10 22.86 -18.61
CA LEU A 87 -18.36 23.97 -18.03
C LEU A 87 -19.34 25.12 -17.74
N PRO A 88 -19.76 25.33 -16.48
CA PRO A 88 -20.59 26.46 -16.10
C PRO A 88 -19.94 27.82 -16.41
N SER A 89 -20.78 28.83 -16.69
CA SER A 89 -20.33 30.20 -16.94
C SER A 89 -20.22 31.06 -15.67
N ASP A 90 -20.83 30.66 -14.55
CA ASP A 90 -20.53 31.26 -13.25
C ASP A 90 -19.15 30.81 -12.76
N ILE A 91 -18.35 31.77 -12.30
CA ILE A 91 -16.95 31.54 -11.92
C ILE A 91 -16.78 30.67 -10.67
N LYS A 92 -17.79 30.62 -9.79
CA LYS A 92 -17.78 29.78 -8.58
C LYS A 92 -18.19 28.35 -8.94
N GLU A 93 -19.22 28.18 -9.77
CA GLU A 93 -19.58 26.87 -10.30
C GLU A 93 -18.42 26.27 -11.12
N ALA A 94 -17.76 27.06 -11.98
CA ALA A 94 -16.57 26.62 -12.70
C ALA A 94 -15.41 26.24 -11.76
N GLY A 95 -15.15 27.06 -10.72
CA GLY A 95 -14.15 26.75 -9.70
C GLY A 95 -14.46 25.47 -8.90
N LEU A 96 -15.74 25.18 -8.63
CA LEU A 96 -16.18 23.94 -8.00
C LEU A 96 -16.06 22.72 -8.93
N VAL A 97 -16.29 22.88 -10.24
CA VAL A 97 -16.00 21.83 -11.23
C VAL A 97 -14.51 21.50 -11.22
N ASP A 98 -13.64 22.51 -11.22
CA ASP A 98 -12.19 22.33 -11.18
C ASP A 98 -11.69 21.74 -9.85
N GLN A 99 -12.32 22.10 -8.73
CA GLN A 99 -12.09 21.46 -7.43
C GLN A 99 -12.41 19.96 -7.47
N TRP A 100 -13.58 19.55 -7.96
CA TRP A 100 -13.96 18.13 -7.98
C TRP A 100 -13.21 17.30 -9.02
N ILE A 101 -12.81 17.91 -10.15
CA ILE A 101 -11.86 17.29 -11.09
C ILE A 101 -10.52 17.04 -10.37
N SER A 102 -10.00 18.04 -9.64
CA SER A 102 -8.75 17.92 -8.88
C SER A 102 -8.82 16.85 -7.78
N VAL A 103 -9.91 16.79 -7.00
CA VAL A 103 -10.11 15.75 -5.97
C VAL A 103 -10.16 14.35 -6.60
N ALA A 104 -10.92 14.18 -7.69
CA ALA A 104 -11.03 12.89 -8.36
C ALA A 104 -9.70 12.43 -8.98
N ASP A 105 -8.94 13.33 -9.60
CA ASP A 105 -7.65 12.98 -10.21
C ASP A 105 -6.53 12.79 -9.18
N ASN A 106 -6.42 13.65 -8.16
CA ASN A 106 -5.28 13.66 -7.23
C ASN A 106 -5.48 12.77 -5.99
N GLU A 107 -6.67 12.74 -5.40
CA GLU A 107 -6.93 11.98 -4.17
C GLU A 107 -7.51 10.58 -4.41
N ILE A 108 -7.97 10.29 -5.63
CA ILE A 108 -8.57 8.98 -5.97
C ILE A 108 -7.82 8.32 -7.14
N GLN A 109 -7.78 8.92 -8.34
CA GLN A 109 -7.17 8.28 -9.51
C GLN A 109 -5.66 8.07 -9.37
N ALA A 110 -4.91 9.07 -8.92
CA ALA A 110 -3.46 8.99 -8.76
C ALA A 110 -3.02 7.89 -7.76
N PRO A 111 -3.54 7.81 -6.51
CA PRO A 111 -3.22 6.71 -5.63
C PRO A 111 -3.65 5.34 -6.20
N ILE A 112 -4.84 5.21 -6.79
CA ILE A 112 -5.27 3.93 -7.39
C ILE A 112 -4.36 3.51 -8.57
N LEU A 113 -3.85 4.46 -9.36
CA LEU A 113 -2.89 4.17 -10.42
C LEU A 113 -1.55 3.64 -9.85
N LEU A 114 -1.09 4.16 -8.71
CA LEU A 114 0.09 3.65 -8.01
C LEU A 114 -0.15 2.24 -7.45
N VAL A 115 -1.31 2.00 -6.81
CA VAL A 115 -1.73 0.63 -6.41
C VAL A 115 -1.70 -0.34 -7.58
N PHE A 116 -2.28 0.05 -8.72
CA PHE A 116 -2.26 -0.77 -9.94
C PHE A 116 -0.84 -1.04 -10.45
N GLN A 117 0.06 -0.04 -10.41
CA GLN A 117 1.45 -0.22 -10.85
C GLN A 117 2.25 -1.14 -9.92
N LEU A 118 2.07 -1.03 -8.60
CA LEU A 118 2.67 -1.91 -7.59
C LEU A 118 2.18 -3.37 -7.77
N CYS A 119 0.86 -3.59 -7.86
CA CYS A 119 0.29 -4.93 -7.97
C CYS A 119 0.48 -5.59 -9.34
N ARG A 120 0.92 -4.84 -10.35
CA ARG A 120 1.24 -5.34 -11.71
C ARG A 120 2.74 -5.36 -12.01
N SER A 121 3.60 -5.18 -11.01
CA SER A 121 5.08 -5.18 -11.13
C SER A 121 5.64 -4.12 -12.10
N VAL A 122 4.88 -3.05 -12.36
CA VAL A 122 5.36 -1.88 -13.13
C VAL A 122 6.22 -0.98 -12.24
N LEU A 123 5.91 -0.97 -10.94
CA LEU A 123 6.79 -0.53 -9.86
C LEU A 123 7.13 -1.74 -8.97
N PRO A 124 8.31 -1.80 -8.33
CA PRO A 124 8.61 -2.81 -7.32
C PRO A 124 7.56 -2.79 -6.21
N TYR A 125 6.99 -3.95 -5.88
CA TYR A 125 5.90 -4.01 -4.89
C TYR A 125 6.39 -3.67 -3.49
N ASN A 126 5.67 -2.77 -2.82
CA ASN A 126 5.92 -2.38 -1.44
C ASN A 126 4.58 -2.32 -0.69
N LYS A 127 4.42 -3.15 0.35
CA LYS A 127 3.13 -3.26 1.06
C LYS A 127 2.74 -1.97 1.79
N ALA A 128 3.70 -1.24 2.38
CA ALA A 128 3.40 0.01 3.08
C ALA A 128 2.91 1.10 2.11
N LEU A 129 3.57 1.26 0.96
CA LEU A 129 3.11 2.17 -0.10
C LEU A 129 1.75 1.75 -0.67
N HIS A 130 1.52 0.45 -0.89
CA HIS A 130 0.22 -0.07 -1.30
C HIS A 130 -0.88 0.33 -0.30
N THR A 131 -0.70 0.06 0.99
CA THR A 131 -1.63 0.45 2.05
C THR A 131 -1.89 1.97 2.07
N VAL A 132 -0.85 2.80 2.10
CA VAL A 132 -0.98 4.27 2.12
C VAL A 132 -1.74 4.81 0.90
N PHE A 133 -1.55 4.23 -0.28
CA PHE A 133 -2.30 4.63 -1.48
C PHE A 133 -3.75 4.13 -1.46
N VAL A 134 -4.04 2.92 -0.96
CA VAL A 134 -5.41 2.44 -0.77
C VAL A 134 -6.16 3.34 0.23
N GLU A 135 -5.55 3.66 1.37
CA GLU A 135 -6.13 4.54 2.39
C GLU A 135 -6.39 5.96 1.86
N ARG A 136 -5.46 6.52 1.08
CA ARG A 136 -5.66 7.83 0.43
C ARG A 136 -6.85 7.80 -0.53
N ALA A 137 -6.94 6.76 -1.38
CA ALA A 137 -8.06 6.59 -2.30
C ALA A 137 -9.40 6.42 -1.57
N ILE A 138 -9.44 5.62 -0.50
CA ILE A 138 -10.62 5.42 0.35
C ILE A 138 -11.03 6.74 1.04
N ARG A 139 -10.08 7.54 1.51
CA ARG A 139 -10.35 8.88 2.07
C ARG A 139 -10.96 9.81 1.02
N GLY A 140 -10.41 9.87 -0.18
CA GLY A 140 -11.00 10.65 -1.29
C GLY A 140 -12.41 10.19 -1.66
N LEU A 141 -12.65 8.88 -1.72
CA LEU A 141 -13.98 8.30 -1.93
C LEU A 141 -14.95 8.68 -0.79
N LYS A 142 -14.53 8.61 0.49
CA LYS A 142 -15.37 9.02 1.64
C LYS A 142 -15.75 10.51 1.58
N THR A 143 -14.85 11.39 1.12
CA THR A 143 -15.17 12.81 0.88
C THR A 143 -16.23 13.01 -0.21
N VAL A 144 -16.11 12.29 -1.32
CA VAL A 144 -17.09 12.36 -2.43
C VAL A 144 -18.45 11.76 -2.03
N GLU A 145 -18.46 10.64 -1.32
CA GLU A 145 -19.66 9.96 -0.83
C GLU A 145 -20.49 10.85 0.09
N ALA A 146 -19.85 11.49 1.08
CA ALA A 146 -20.51 12.43 1.98
C ALA A 146 -21.07 13.66 1.24
N HIS A 147 -20.40 14.13 0.19
CA HIS A 147 -20.87 15.26 -0.63
C HIS A 147 -22.06 14.89 -1.53
N LEU A 148 -22.09 13.66 -2.05
CA LEU A 148 -23.18 13.14 -2.88
C LEU A 148 -24.41 12.68 -2.09
N ALA A 149 -24.33 12.55 -0.77
CA ALA A 149 -25.44 12.13 0.10
C ALA A 149 -26.70 13.01 -0.03
N THR A 150 -26.55 14.29 -0.36
CA THR A 150 -27.64 15.26 -0.52
C THR A 150 -27.73 15.90 -1.92
N ARG A 151 -27.00 15.36 -2.92
CA ARG A 151 -26.88 15.97 -4.25
C ARG A 151 -26.97 14.95 -5.37
N THR A 152 -27.65 15.29 -6.46
CA THR A 152 -27.74 14.45 -7.67
C THR A 152 -26.39 14.37 -8.40
N TYR A 153 -25.73 15.52 -8.56
CA TYR A 153 -24.45 15.72 -9.25
C TYR A 153 -23.47 16.50 -8.35
N LEU A 154 -22.22 16.64 -8.77
CA LEU A 154 -21.15 17.18 -7.91
C LEU A 154 -21.17 18.70 -7.69
N VAL A 155 -21.76 19.48 -8.60
CA VAL A 155 -21.68 20.97 -8.54
C VAL A 155 -23.03 21.65 -8.74
N THR A 156 -23.68 21.41 -9.87
CA THR A 156 -24.98 22.02 -10.22
C THR A 156 -26.06 20.94 -10.27
N GLU A 157 -27.34 21.31 -10.44
CA GLU A 157 -28.42 20.34 -10.67
C GLU A 157 -28.39 19.68 -12.07
N ARG A 158 -27.27 19.78 -12.80
CA ARG A 158 -27.04 19.21 -14.13
C ARG A 158 -25.61 18.64 -14.25
N ILE A 159 -25.42 17.68 -15.15
CA ILE A 159 -24.13 17.02 -15.41
C ILE A 159 -23.08 18.04 -15.82
N THR A 160 -21.96 18.06 -15.09
CA THR A 160 -20.76 18.84 -15.38
C THR A 160 -19.59 17.93 -15.80
N LEU A 161 -18.47 18.53 -16.20
CA LEU A 161 -17.24 17.76 -16.46
C LEU A 161 -16.70 17.04 -15.20
N ALA A 162 -17.03 17.51 -13.99
CA ALA A 162 -16.66 16.83 -12.75
C ALA A 162 -17.36 15.46 -12.62
N ASP A 163 -18.62 15.36 -13.01
CA ASP A 163 -19.41 14.12 -12.90
C ASP A 163 -18.89 13.02 -13.84
N ILE A 164 -18.55 13.41 -15.08
CA ILE A 164 -17.88 12.54 -16.06
C ILE A 164 -16.47 12.18 -15.58
N THR A 165 -15.78 13.11 -14.92
CA THR A 165 -14.45 12.87 -14.33
C THR A 165 -14.50 11.84 -13.22
N LEU A 166 -15.39 12.00 -12.22
CA LEU A 166 -15.58 11.02 -11.15
C LEU A 166 -15.94 9.64 -11.72
N THR A 167 -16.92 9.56 -12.62
CA THR A 167 -17.35 8.30 -13.26
C THR A 167 -16.17 7.56 -13.90
N SER A 168 -15.29 8.28 -14.60
CA SER A 168 -14.05 7.75 -15.18
C SER A 168 -13.05 7.21 -14.13
N VAL A 169 -13.01 7.79 -12.93
CA VAL A 169 -12.19 7.29 -11.82
C VAL A 169 -12.84 6.07 -11.17
N ILE A 170 -14.17 6.04 -10.99
CA ILE A 170 -14.88 4.87 -10.48
C ILE A 170 -14.71 3.66 -11.40
N PHE A 171 -14.65 3.84 -12.73
CA PHE A 171 -14.26 2.78 -13.67
C PHE A 171 -12.87 2.18 -13.40
N ARG A 172 -11.91 2.97 -12.90
CA ARG A 172 -10.61 2.45 -12.48
C ARG A 172 -10.69 1.79 -11.11
N ALA A 173 -11.40 2.39 -10.16
CA ALA A 173 -11.58 1.90 -8.81
C ALA A 173 -12.32 0.56 -8.75
N ALA A 174 -13.37 0.38 -9.56
CA ALA A 174 -14.10 -0.88 -9.74
C ALA A 174 -13.19 -2.03 -10.20
N ALA A 175 -12.26 -1.73 -11.11
CA ALA A 175 -11.28 -2.68 -11.62
C ALA A 175 -10.02 -2.85 -10.71
N THR A 176 -10.00 -2.29 -9.49
CA THR A 176 -8.83 -2.34 -8.60
C THR A 176 -9.17 -2.49 -7.12
N ILE A 177 -9.87 -1.54 -6.48
CA ILE A 177 -10.04 -1.47 -5.02
C ILE A 177 -11.48 -1.60 -4.53
N LEU A 178 -12.49 -1.27 -5.35
CA LEU A 178 -13.91 -1.33 -4.98
C LEU A 178 -14.48 -2.75 -5.10
N ASP A 179 -13.99 -3.62 -4.23
CA ASP A 179 -14.37 -5.03 -4.18
C ASP A 179 -15.71 -5.29 -3.47
N ALA A 180 -16.08 -6.55 -3.26
CA ALA A 180 -17.36 -6.90 -2.65
C ALA A 180 -17.50 -6.43 -1.18
N GLU A 181 -16.38 -6.25 -0.46
CA GLU A 181 -16.35 -5.85 0.95
C GLU A 181 -16.33 -4.32 1.09
N LEU A 182 -15.63 -3.61 0.21
CA LEU A 182 -15.53 -2.15 0.24
C LEU A 182 -16.71 -1.43 -0.45
N ARG A 183 -17.24 -1.98 -1.55
CA ARG A 183 -18.28 -1.36 -2.39
C ARG A 183 -19.56 -0.95 -1.61
N PRO A 184 -20.09 -1.70 -0.63
CA PRO A 184 -21.28 -1.29 0.13
C PRO A 184 -21.12 0.01 0.94
N GLN A 185 -19.89 0.48 1.18
CA GLN A 185 -19.63 1.73 1.91
C GLN A 185 -19.87 3.00 1.07
N PHE A 186 -20.12 2.86 -0.23
CA PHE A 186 -20.18 3.99 -1.18
C PHE A 186 -21.50 4.06 -2.00
N PRO A 187 -22.69 3.98 -1.37
CA PRO A 187 -23.96 3.91 -2.10
C PRO A 187 -24.28 5.15 -2.94
N ASN A 188 -23.91 6.37 -2.51
CA ASN A 188 -24.20 7.58 -3.27
C ASN A 188 -23.27 7.76 -4.48
N ILE A 189 -22.01 7.36 -4.37
CA ILE A 189 -21.08 7.23 -5.51
C ILE A 189 -21.60 6.20 -6.51
N LEU A 190 -22.07 5.04 -6.06
CA LEU A 190 -22.60 4.00 -6.95
C LEU A 190 -23.88 4.46 -7.66
N ARG A 191 -24.80 5.10 -6.93
CA ARG A 191 -26.00 5.76 -7.47
C ARG A 191 -25.65 6.80 -8.52
N HIS A 192 -24.75 7.74 -8.21
CA HIS A 192 -24.25 8.77 -9.13
C HIS A 192 -23.62 8.17 -10.39
N THR A 193 -22.69 7.22 -10.20
CA THR A 193 -22.03 6.51 -11.31
C THR A 193 -23.07 5.84 -12.21
N GLN A 194 -24.07 5.15 -11.63
CA GLN A 194 -25.14 4.50 -12.38
C GLN A 194 -26.01 5.51 -13.16
N THR A 195 -26.27 6.70 -12.60
CA THR A 195 -26.95 7.80 -13.32
C THR A 195 -26.13 8.27 -14.54
N ILE A 196 -24.82 8.50 -14.38
CA ILE A 196 -23.97 9.00 -15.47
C ILE A 196 -23.76 7.95 -16.56
N VAL A 197 -23.47 6.68 -16.22
CA VAL A 197 -23.19 5.65 -17.23
C VAL A 197 -24.40 5.25 -18.06
N ASN A 198 -25.63 5.43 -17.53
CA ASN A 198 -26.86 5.15 -18.27
C ASN A 198 -27.42 6.38 -19.02
N HIS A 199 -26.80 7.55 -18.90
CA HIS A 199 -27.26 8.75 -19.61
C HIS A 199 -27.19 8.53 -21.14
N PRO A 200 -28.30 8.65 -21.89
CA PRO A 200 -28.37 8.18 -23.29
C PRO A 200 -27.29 8.76 -24.21
N ALA A 201 -26.92 10.02 -24.03
CA ALA A 201 -25.90 10.69 -24.86
C ALA A 201 -24.46 10.19 -24.64
N MET A 202 -24.17 9.37 -23.62
CA MET A 202 -22.79 8.92 -23.32
C MET A 202 -22.63 7.44 -22.97
N LYS A 203 -23.72 6.66 -22.86
CA LYS A 203 -23.68 5.24 -22.45
C LYS A 203 -22.66 4.40 -23.23
N GLU A 204 -22.63 4.54 -24.56
CA GLU A 204 -21.74 3.80 -25.46
C GLU A 204 -20.24 4.19 -25.31
N ALA A 205 -19.94 5.34 -24.71
CA ALA A 205 -18.56 5.73 -24.41
C ALA A 205 -17.99 4.93 -23.21
N TRP A 206 -18.86 4.52 -22.28
CA TRP A 206 -18.48 3.86 -21.03
C TRP A 206 -18.27 2.35 -21.18
N GLY A 207 -19.18 1.64 -21.84
CA GLY A 207 -19.21 0.17 -21.82
C GLY A 207 -19.54 -0.40 -20.42
N PRO A 208 -19.38 -1.71 -20.19
CA PRO A 208 -19.78 -2.35 -18.93
C PRO A 208 -18.91 -1.87 -17.75
N LEU A 209 -19.56 -1.50 -16.65
CA LEU A 209 -18.94 -1.23 -15.35
C LEU A 209 -18.81 -2.54 -14.56
N GLU A 210 -17.65 -3.16 -14.70
CA GLU A 210 -17.29 -4.39 -14.01
C GLU A 210 -16.52 -4.06 -12.73
N PHE A 211 -16.88 -4.72 -11.63
CA PHE A 211 -16.20 -4.61 -10.34
C PHE A 211 -15.43 -5.91 -10.05
N VAL A 212 -14.30 -5.80 -9.35
CA VAL A 212 -13.60 -6.97 -8.80
C VAL A 212 -14.37 -7.57 -7.61
N GLU A 213 -14.24 -8.87 -7.39
CA GLU A 213 -14.78 -9.54 -6.19
C GLU A 213 -13.85 -9.40 -4.97
N LYS A 214 -12.53 -9.25 -5.21
CA LYS A 214 -11.51 -8.90 -4.20
C LYS A 214 -10.52 -7.88 -4.76
N ALA A 215 -10.08 -6.95 -3.91
CA ALA A 215 -9.16 -5.89 -4.30
C ALA A 215 -7.86 -6.46 -4.91
N LEU A 216 -7.36 -5.80 -5.95
CA LEU A 216 -6.21 -6.21 -6.77
C LEU A 216 -4.96 -6.37 -5.91
N GLN A 217 -4.59 -7.62 -5.61
CA GLN A 217 -3.36 -7.95 -4.91
C GLN A 217 -2.18 -8.08 -5.87
N PHE A 218 -0.98 -7.84 -5.35
CA PHE A 218 0.26 -8.29 -5.98
C PHE A 218 0.33 -9.81 -5.95
N ILE A 219 0.58 -10.40 -7.11
CA ILE A 219 0.90 -11.82 -7.25
C ILE A 219 2.40 -11.89 -7.56
N PRO A 220 3.24 -12.45 -6.67
CA PRO A 220 4.65 -12.64 -6.96
C PRO A 220 4.82 -13.43 -8.26
N PRO A 221 5.77 -13.05 -9.15
CA PRO A 221 6.02 -13.81 -10.36
C PRO A 221 6.35 -15.27 -9.99
N PRO A 222 5.84 -16.28 -10.75
CA PRO A 222 6.17 -17.66 -10.48
C PRO A 222 7.68 -17.86 -10.44
N LYS A 223 8.21 -18.43 -9.35
CA LYS A 223 9.63 -18.77 -9.25
C LYS A 223 9.98 -19.66 -10.43
N GLU A 224 10.84 -19.17 -11.33
CA GLU A 224 11.42 -20.01 -12.36
C GLU A 224 12.04 -21.24 -11.71
N LYS A 225 11.71 -22.43 -12.24
CA LYS A 225 12.23 -23.68 -11.73
C LYS A 225 13.71 -23.78 -12.08
N LYS A 226 14.58 -23.22 -11.23
CA LYS A 226 16.00 -23.57 -11.21
C LYS A 226 16.11 -25.09 -11.20
N GLU A 227 16.89 -25.63 -12.12
CA GLU A 227 17.01 -27.08 -12.32
C GLU A 227 17.49 -27.76 -11.03
N PRO A 228 16.98 -28.97 -10.72
CA PRO A 228 17.21 -29.58 -9.42
C PRO A 228 18.68 -29.99 -9.24
N LYS A 229 19.35 -29.44 -8.23
CA LYS A 229 20.54 -30.09 -7.67
C LYS A 229 20.15 -31.47 -7.11
N PRO A 230 21.05 -32.49 -7.18
CA PRO A 230 20.76 -33.84 -6.68
C PRO A 230 20.33 -33.88 -5.21
N ALA A 231 19.51 -34.88 -4.87
CA ALA A 231 18.68 -34.88 -3.67
C ALA A 231 19.36 -35.42 -2.40
N ALA A 232 18.85 -34.96 -1.26
CA ALA A 232 18.77 -35.69 0.00
C ALA A 232 17.30 -35.74 0.46
N ALA A 233 16.94 -36.69 1.33
CA ALA A 233 15.55 -37.11 1.59
C ALA A 233 15.36 -37.50 3.09
N PRO A 234 14.13 -37.81 3.58
CA PRO A 234 12.85 -37.11 3.36
C PRO A 234 11.93 -36.99 4.63
N GLN A 235 10.93 -36.08 4.58
CA GLN A 235 9.64 -36.11 5.34
C GLN A 235 9.69 -35.90 6.90
N PRO A 236 8.55 -35.70 7.62
CA PRO A 236 7.12 -35.61 7.22
C PRO A 236 6.35 -34.30 7.61
N LYS A 237 5.00 -34.33 7.50
CA LYS A 237 3.98 -33.26 7.67
C LYS A 237 3.55 -33.08 9.17
N ALA A 238 2.60 -32.22 9.63
CA ALA A 238 1.41 -31.56 9.04
C ALA A 238 0.97 -30.29 9.86
N GLU A 239 0.22 -29.31 9.32
CA GLU A 239 -1.24 -29.00 9.48
C GLU A 239 -1.78 -28.75 10.93
N LYS A 240 -2.74 -27.85 11.26
CA LYS A 240 -3.42 -26.68 10.61
C LYS A 240 -4.38 -25.96 11.61
N LYS A 241 -4.29 -24.62 11.80
CA LYS A 241 -5.42 -23.65 12.12
C LYS A 241 -6.26 -23.87 13.43
N PRO A 242 -7.28 -23.03 13.79
CA PRO A 242 -7.49 -21.56 13.62
C PRO A 242 -8.13 -20.79 14.84
N LYS A 243 -8.03 -19.43 14.86
CA LYS A 243 -9.00 -18.43 15.43
C LYS A 243 -9.30 -18.46 16.96
N LYS A 244 -9.94 -17.48 17.63
CA LYS A 244 -10.63 -16.18 17.34
C LYS A 244 -10.38 -15.21 18.55
N GLU A 245 -10.37 -13.87 18.44
CA GLU A 245 -11.47 -12.85 18.55
C GLU A 245 -12.32 -12.90 19.87
N GLU A 246 -12.92 -11.78 20.34
CA GLU A 246 -13.69 -11.72 21.62
C GLU A 246 -13.14 -10.83 22.81
N GLU A 247 -13.08 -9.47 22.75
CA GLU A 247 -12.65 -8.55 23.88
C GLU A 247 -13.79 -7.52 24.30
N ASP A 248 -13.69 -6.23 24.71
CA ASP A 248 -12.71 -5.09 24.68
C ASP A 248 -12.41 -4.49 26.10
N ASP A 249 -12.39 -3.19 26.51
CA ASP A 249 -12.73 -1.82 26.02
C ASP A 249 -12.07 -0.73 26.95
N ASP A 250 -11.84 0.57 26.65
CA ASP A 250 -11.77 1.38 25.38
C ASP A 250 -10.36 2.09 25.30
N ASP A 251 -10.01 3.40 25.49
CA ASP A 251 -10.66 4.73 25.67
C ASP A 251 -9.60 5.90 25.48
N ASP A 252 -10.00 7.20 25.52
CA ASP A 252 -9.22 8.49 25.58
C ASP A 252 -8.07 8.77 24.55
N ASP A 253 -8.25 9.53 23.45
CA ASP A 253 -9.45 10.12 22.82
C ASP A 253 -9.21 10.35 21.29
N LEU A 254 -10.28 10.63 20.53
CA LEU A 254 -10.43 10.63 19.06
C LEU A 254 -10.48 9.23 18.40
N VAL A 255 -11.18 8.31 19.07
CA VAL A 255 -11.47 6.95 18.59
C VAL A 255 -12.79 6.90 17.79
N PRO A 256 -12.79 6.35 16.55
CA PRO A 256 -14.00 5.80 15.94
C PRO A 256 -14.21 4.37 16.48
N LYS A 257 -14.86 4.28 17.65
CA LYS A 257 -15.23 3.08 18.46
C LYS A 257 -14.75 1.71 17.99
N GLU A 258 -14.05 0.99 18.87
CA GLU A 258 -13.59 -0.38 18.62
C GLU A 258 -14.68 -1.47 18.76
N GLU A 259 -14.36 -2.67 18.23
CA GLU A 259 -15.17 -3.90 18.23
C GLU A 259 -14.28 -5.17 18.51
N PRO A 260 -14.85 -6.31 18.96
CA PRO A 260 -14.18 -7.19 19.94
C PRO A 260 -12.99 -8.07 19.50
N LYS A 261 -11.81 -7.78 20.07
CA LYS A 261 -10.48 -8.27 19.62
C LYS A 261 -10.06 -9.70 20.01
N GLY A 262 -10.50 -10.20 21.16
CA GLY A 262 -10.11 -11.50 21.75
C GLY A 262 -8.87 -11.47 22.63
N LYS A 263 -8.99 -11.93 23.88
CA LYS A 263 -7.86 -12.20 24.80
C LYS A 263 -6.70 -12.81 24.04
N ASN A 264 -5.65 -12.01 23.85
CA ASN A 264 -4.52 -12.38 23.01
C ASN A 264 -3.98 -13.75 23.47
N PRO A 265 -3.74 -14.72 22.57
CA PRO A 265 -3.25 -16.06 22.95
C PRO A 265 -2.02 -16.06 23.88
N LEU A 266 -1.20 -15.00 23.85
CA LEU A 266 -0.03 -14.81 24.70
C LEU A 266 -0.37 -14.45 26.17
N ASP A 267 -1.56 -13.88 26.43
CA ASP A 267 -2.09 -13.65 27.79
C ASP A 267 -2.63 -14.93 28.45
N LEU A 268 -2.98 -15.95 27.65
CA LEU A 268 -3.45 -17.24 28.14
C LEU A 268 -2.30 -18.16 28.60
N LEU A 269 -1.05 -17.78 28.34
CA LEU A 269 0.14 -18.51 28.77
C LEU A 269 0.34 -18.45 30.29
N PRO A 270 0.91 -19.49 30.94
CA PRO A 270 1.19 -19.49 32.38
C PRO A 270 1.92 -18.22 32.85
N LYS A 271 1.47 -17.66 33.98
CA LYS A 271 1.96 -16.37 34.48
C LYS A 271 3.46 -16.43 34.76
N SER A 272 4.21 -15.54 34.10
CA SER A 272 5.65 -15.38 34.31
C SER A 272 5.98 -14.58 35.57
N THR A 273 7.15 -14.81 36.14
CA THR A 273 7.76 -13.92 37.15
C THR A 273 8.54 -12.75 36.54
N PHE A 274 8.94 -12.84 35.27
CA PHE A 274 9.64 -11.77 34.55
C PHE A 274 8.67 -10.70 34.04
N ASN A 275 8.92 -9.44 34.38
CA ASN A 275 8.19 -8.30 33.84
C ASN A 275 8.97 -7.62 32.71
N LEU A 276 8.44 -7.70 31.49
CA LEU A 276 9.05 -7.11 30.30
C LEU A 276 9.10 -5.56 30.36
N GLU A 277 8.17 -4.92 31.06
CA GLU A 277 8.19 -3.45 31.22
C GLU A 277 9.27 -2.98 32.20
N ASP A 278 9.54 -3.77 33.26
CA ASP A 278 10.68 -3.50 34.14
C ASP A 278 12.01 -3.78 33.42
N TRP A 279 12.07 -4.77 32.52
CA TRP A 279 13.19 -4.95 31.60
C TRP A 279 13.41 -3.73 30.69
N LYS A 280 12.38 -3.27 29.98
CA LYS A 280 12.47 -2.10 29.09
C LYS A 280 12.92 -0.85 29.84
N ARG A 281 12.46 -0.67 31.09
CA ARG A 281 12.92 0.40 31.98
C ARG A 281 14.38 0.22 32.40
N ALA A 282 14.78 -0.98 32.81
CA ALA A 282 16.17 -1.30 33.17
C ALA A 282 17.14 -1.08 32.00
N TYR A 283 16.81 -1.58 30.81
CA TYR A 283 17.58 -1.42 29.56
C TYR A 283 17.51 0.00 28.96
N SER A 284 16.74 0.92 29.53
CA SER A 284 16.74 2.34 29.13
C SER A 284 17.44 3.26 30.12
N ASN A 285 17.61 2.81 31.37
CA ASN A 285 18.08 3.64 32.50
C ASN A 285 19.38 3.11 33.15
N LYS A 286 20.02 2.10 32.58
CA LYS A 286 21.29 1.50 33.05
C LYS A 286 22.25 1.32 31.88
N GLU A 287 23.55 1.35 32.19
CA GLU A 287 24.59 0.83 31.29
C GLU A 287 24.28 -0.61 30.88
N THR A 288 24.52 -0.97 29.62
CA THR A 288 24.13 -2.30 29.12
C THR A 288 24.97 -3.42 29.71
N ARG A 289 26.28 -3.19 29.83
CA ARG A 289 27.28 -4.12 30.39
C ARG A 289 27.81 -3.58 31.73
N GLY A 290 28.46 -4.45 32.50
CA GLY A 290 29.09 -4.10 33.78
C GLY A 290 28.19 -4.30 35.01
N ALA A 291 28.78 -4.12 36.19
CA ALA A 291 28.12 -4.37 37.46
C ALA A 291 26.96 -3.39 37.72
N GLY A 292 25.79 -3.92 38.06
CA GLY A 292 24.53 -3.17 38.15
C GLY A 292 23.91 -2.81 36.80
N GLY A 293 24.49 -3.25 35.68
CA GLY A 293 24.01 -2.99 34.32
C GLY A 293 22.70 -3.69 33.96
N SER A 294 22.15 -3.40 32.78
CA SER A 294 20.87 -3.98 32.36
C SER A 294 20.98 -5.48 32.09
N LEU A 295 22.04 -5.97 31.43
CA LEU A 295 22.23 -7.40 31.20
C LEU A 295 22.36 -8.21 32.51
N GLU A 296 23.01 -7.65 33.55
CA GLU A 296 23.03 -8.29 34.87
C GLU A 296 21.63 -8.36 35.49
N TRP A 297 20.88 -7.25 35.44
CA TRP A 297 19.48 -7.22 35.89
C TRP A 297 18.61 -8.23 35.12
N PHE A 298 18.84 -8.41 33.81
CA PHE A 298 18.15 -9.41 33.00
C PHE A 298 18.38 -10.81 33.54
N TYR A 299 19.64 -11.25 33.70
CA TYR A 299 19.94 -12.59 34.21
C TYR A 299 19.46 -12.83 35.66
N GLN A 300 19.30 -11.77 36.47
CA GLN A 300 18.73 -11.85 37.82
C GLN A 300 17.20 -12.02 37.85
N ASN A 301 16.49 -11.60 36.80
CA ASN A 301 15.01 -11.56 36.79
C ASN A 301 14.37 -12.43 35.70
N PHE A 302 15.15 -12.92 34.72
CA PHE A 302 14.64 -13.62 33.54
C PHE A 302 14.06 -15.00 33.87
N ASP A 303 12.81 -15.19 33.48
CA ASP A 303 12.04 -16.41 33.63
C ASP A 303 12.06 -17.19 32.31
N LYS A 304 12.86 -18.25 32.27
CA LYS A 304 13.01 -19.12 31.09
C LYS A 304 11.83 -20.06 30.84
N GLU A 305 10.85 -20.14 31.74
CA GLU A 305 9.57 -20.84 31.49
C GLU A 305 8.57 -19.87 30.86
N GLY A 306 8.49 -18.65 31.39
CA GLY A 306 7.56 -17.61 30.94
C GLY A 306 7.95 -16.87 29.66
N PHE A 307 9.24 -16.75 29.34
CA PHE A 307 9.79 -16.05 28.17
C PHE A 307 10.91 -16.84 27.49
N SER A 308 11.22 -16.48 26.25
CA SER A 308 12.35 -17.03 25.49
C SER A 308 13.10 -15.96 24.69
N VAL A 309 14.36 -16.23 24.40
CA VAL A 309 15.24 -15.35 23.61
C VAL A 309 15.54 -15.94 22.23
N TRP A 310 15.62 -15.06 21.23
CA TRP A 310 15.73 -15.45 19.83
C TRP A 310 16.71 -14.55 19.10
N ARG A 311 17.62 -15.14 18.33
CA ARG A 311 18.34 -14.46 17.25
C ARG A 311 17.40 -14.28 16.08
N ILE A 312 17.40 -13.08 15.51
CA ILE A 312 16.69 -12.74 14.29
C ILE A 312 17.70 -12.29 13.24
N ASP A 313 17.62 -12.85 12.03
CA ASP A 313 18.43 -12.44 10.87
C ASP A 313 17.52 -12.13 9.69
N PHE A 314 17.83 -11.10 8.91
CA PHE A 314 17.14 -10.83 7.66
C PHE A 314 17.61 -11.79 6.56
N LYS A 315 16.67 -12.29 5.73
CA LYS A 315 16.97 -13.32 4.71
C LYS A 315 17.56 -12.77 3.41
N TYR A 316 17.36 -11.48 3.12
CA TYR A 316 17.67 -10.86 1.82
C TYR A 316 18.80 -9.82 1.95
N ASN A 317 19.90 -10.20 2.59
CA ASN A 317 21.02 -9.28 2.83
C ASN A 317 21.69 -8.79 1.53
N ASP A 318 21.51 -9.52 0.42
CA ASP A 318 21.90 -9.15 -0.93
C ASP A 318 21.08 -7.99 -1.54
N GLU A 319 19.91 -7.67 -0.97
CA GLU A 319 19.12 -6.49 -1.33
C GLU A 319 19.54 -5.21 -0.57
N LEU A 320 20.46 -5.33 0.42
CA LEU A 320 20.85 -4.21 1.28
C LEU A 320 21.89 -3.30 0.61
N THR A 321 21.47 -2.08 0.30
CA THR A 321 22.30 -1.07 -0.37
C THR A 321 22.96 -0.11 0.63
N GLN A 322 22.24 0.89 1.14
CA GLN A 322 22.78 1.86 2.10
C GLN A 322 22.48 1.44 3.54
N THR A 323 23.45 1.57 4.45
CA THR A 323 23.30 1.17 5.87
C THR A 323 22.13 1.87 6.57
N PHE A 324 21.96 3.18 6.37
CA PHE A 324 20.82 3.93 6.93
C PHE A 324 19.46 3.48 6.34
N MET A 325 19.43 2.99 5.09
CA MET A 325 18.22 2.41 4.50
C MET A 325 17.92 1.04 5.11
N SER A 326 18.95 0.22 5.35
CA SER A 326 18.84 -1.04 6.10
C SER A 326 18.29 -0.81 7.51
N SER A 327 18.76 0.23 8.23
CA SER A 327 18.24 0.60 9.56
C SER A 327 16.78 1.07 9.49
N ASN A 328 16.36 1.69 8.38
CA ASN A 328 14.95 2.03 8.16
C ASN A 328 14.07 0.82 7.84
N LEU A 329 14.61 -0.29 7.31
CA LEU A 329 13.87 -1.56 7.25
C LEU A 329 13.58 -2.10 8.67
N ILE A 330 14.58 -2.10 9.56
CA ILE A 330 14.43 -2.52 10.98
C ILE A 330 13.34 -1.70 11.67
N GLY A 331 13.40 -0.37 11.56
CA GLY A 331 12.39 0.52 12.13
C GLY A 331 10.99 0.29 11.54
N GLY A 332 10.90 0.03 10.24
CA GLY A 332 9.64 -0.34 9.61
C GLY A 332 9.06 -1.65 10.14
N PHE A 333 9.90 -2.67 10.34
CA PHE A 333 9.49 -3.96 10.91
C PHE A 333 9.03 -3.81 12.36
N PHE A 334 9.76 -3.05 13.19
CA PHE A 334 9.36 -2.72 14.56
C PHE A 334 8.02 -1.98 14.64
N ASN A 335 7.77 -1.00 13.77
CA ASN A 335 6.46 -0.32 13.70
C ASN A 335 5.31 -1.28 13.32
N ARG A 336 5.60 -2.44 12.69
CA ARG A 336 4.62 -3.49 12.38
C ARG A 336 4.48 -4.54 13.48
N LEU A 337 5.37 -4.53 14.47
CA LEU A 337 5.32 -5.37 15.68
C LEU A 337 4.60 -4.68 16.85
N GLU A 338 4.06 -3.46 16.67
CA GLU A 338 3.46 -2.64 17.74
C GLU A 338 2.35 -3.38 18.51
N ALA A 339 1.51 -4.19 17.83
CA ALA A 339 0.48 -5.03 18.47
C ALA A 339 1.05 -6.08 19.45
N SER A 340 2.34 -6.42 19.32
CA SER A 340 3.08 -7.32 20.21
C SER A 340 3.95 -6.60 21.24
N ARG A 341 3.89 -5.27 21.36
CA ARG A 341 4.77 -4.48 22.24
C ARG A 341 4.77 -4.93 23.70
N LYS A 342 3.61 -5.34 24.24
CA LYS A 342 3.46 -5.91 25.59
C LYS A 342 4.18 -7.26 25.78
N TYR A 343 4.49 -7.96 24.70
CA TYR A 343 5.01 -9.33 24.69
C TYR A 343 6.43 -9.46 24.12
N LEU A 344 6.95 -8.39 23.51
CA LEU A 344 8.17 -8.38 22.72
C LEU A 344 9.06 -7.19 23.06
N PHE A 345 10.34 -7.46 23.26
CA PHE A 345 11.42 -6.49 23.19
C PHE A 345 12.38 -6.93 22.07
N GLY A 346 13.04 -5.97 21.41
CA GLY A 346 14.06 -6.28 20.41
C GLY A 346 15.20 -5.28 20.37
N SER A 347 16.39 -5.77 20.04
CA SER A 347 17.55 -4.98 19.63
C SER A 347 18.07 -5.53 18.32
N MET A 348 18.07 -4.72 17.26
CA MET A 348 18.46 -5.14 15.91
C MET A 348 19.35 -4.10 15.24
N GLY A 349 20.41 -4.58 14.59
CA GLY A 349 21.44 -3.77 13.97
C GLY A 349 21.59 -4.04 12.49
N VAL A 350 22.20 -3.06 11.83
CA VAL A 350 22.87 -3.18 10.54
C VAL A 350 24.34 -3.37 10.85
N LEU A 351 24.93 -4.45 10.32
CA LEU A 351 26.34 -4.78 10.49
C LEU A 351 27.04 -4.73 9.13
N GLY A 352 28.23 -4.15 9.06
CA GLY A 352 29.02 -4.02 7.83
C GLY A 352 28.89 -2.65 7.17
N GLU A 353 29.00 -2.61 5.84
CA GLU A 353 29.17 -1.36 5.07
C GLU A 353 28.17 -1.25 3.90
N THR A 354 28.11 -0.09 3.26
CA THR A 354 27.24 0.13 2.09
C THR A 354 27.57 -0.84 0.96
N GLY A 355 26.55 -1.57 0.48
CA GLY A 355 26.67 -2.63 -0.52
C GLY A 355 27.17 -3.98 0.00
N ASN A 356 27.48 -4.08 1.31
CA ASN A 356 28.00 -5.29 1.95
C ASN A 356 27.58 -5.37 3.43
N SER A 357 26.33 -5.03 3.75
CA SER A 357 25.79 -5.12 5.10
C SER A 357 25.01 -6.41 5.35
N VAL A 358 24.60 -6.65 6.60
CA VAL A 358 23.59 -7.63 7.01
C VAL A 358 22.68 -6.99 8.07
N ILE A 359 21.44 -7.47 8.21
CA ILE A 359 20.58 -7.13 9.35
C ILE A 359 20.47 -8.35 10.28
N SER A 360 20.82 -8.16 11.55
CA SER A 360 20.74 -9.21 12.58
C SER A 360 20.50 -8.60 13.97
N GLY A 361 20.06 -9.40 14.94
CA GLY A 361 19.84 -8.96 16.31
C GLY A 361 19.21 -10.00 17.21
N ALA A 362 18.73 -9.56 18.38
CA ALA A 362 18.11 -10.39 19.39
C ALA A 362 16.72 -9.86 19.79
N LEU A 363 15.81 -10.79 20.05
CA LEU A 363 14.47 -10.57 20.58
C LEU A 363 14.31 -11.26 21.94
N ILE A 364 13.53 -10.67 22.83
CA ILE A 364 13.00 -11.30 24.05
C ILE A 364 11.48 -11.38 23.87
N ALA A 365 10.94 -12.59 23.83
CA ALA A 365 9.57 -12.86 23.43
C ALA A 365 8.81 -13.68 24.49
N ARG A 366 7.55 -13.33 24.73
CA ARG A 366 6.65 -14.02 25.66
C ARG A 366 6.39 -15.45 25.18
N GLY A 367 6.47 -16.42 26.09
CA GLY A 367 6.26 -17.82 25.78
C GLY A 367 7.47 -18.48 25.12
N GLN A 368 7.23 -19.63 24.48
CA GLN A 368 8.29 -20.55 24.02
C GLN A 368 8.36 -20.73 22.50
N ASP A 369 7.42 -20.15 21.77
CA ASP A 369 7.38 -20.02 20.30
C ASP A 369 7.37 -18.53 19.96
N ILE A 370 8.15 -18.14 18.94
CA ILE A 370 8.26 -16.76 18.47
C ILE A 370 7.13 -16.37 17.53
N ILE A 371 6.54 -17.33 16.80
CA ILE A 371 5.63 -17.02 15.68
C ILE A 371 4.41 -16.20 16.12
N PRO A 372 3.66 -16.55 17.19
CA PRO A 372 2.52 -15.76 17.66
C PRO A 372 2.90 -14.39 18.25
N VAL A 373 4.19 -14.11 18.40
CA VAL A 373 4.71 -12.81 18.87
C VAL A 373 5.14 -11.92 17.70
N VAL A 374 5.47 -12.49 16.53
CA VAL A 374 5.94 -11.74 15.36
C VAL A 374 5.01 -11.76 14.15
N ASP A 375 4.05 -12.67 14.07
CA ASP A 375 3.14 -12.82 12.92
C ASP A 375 2.17 -11.64 12.71
N VAL A 376 1.98 -10.81 13.75
CA VAL A 376 1.34 -9.49 13.66
C VAL A 376 2.03 -8.57 12.64
N ALA A 377 3.35 -8.71 12.44
CA ALA A 377 4.09 -8.01 11.42
C ALA A 377 4.04 -8.81 10.10
N PRO A 378 3.31 -8.35 9.06
CA PRO A 378 2.98 -9.16 7.88
C PRO A 378 4.17 -9.52 6.96
N ASP A 379 5.38 -9.14 7.32
CA ASP A 379 6.65 -9.43 6.66
C ASP A 379 7.62 -10.23 7.55
N TYR A 380 7.18 -10.76 8.70
CA TYR A 380 7.99 -11.60 9.60
C TYR A 380 8.69 -12.76 8.89
N GLU A 381 8.07 -13.36 7.87
CA GLU A 381 8.66 -14.42 7.03
C GLU A 381 9.93 -13.98 6.27
N SER A 382 10.20 -12.67 6.18
CA SER A 382 11.44 -12.10 5.62
C SER A 382 12.65 -12.26 6.55
N TYR A 383 12.43 -12.69 7.79
CA TYR A 383 13.45 -12.96 8.78
C TYR A 383 13.50 -14.44 9.15
N SER A 384 14.67 -14.95 9.49
CA SER A 384 14.86 -16.25 10.16
C SER A 384 15.03 -16.06 11.66
N TYR A 385 14.44 -16.95 12.44
CA TYR A 385 14.46 -16.92 13.89
C TYR A 385 15.15 -18.18 14.41
N LYS A 386 16.24 -18.03 15.16
CA LYS A 386 16.89 -19.12 15.90
C LYS A 386 16.68 -18.89 17.40
N LYS A 387 16.06 -19.85 18.09
CA LYS A 387 15.98 -19.80 19.55
C LYS A 387 17.39 -19.88 20.14
N LEU A 388 17.69 -19.01 21.10
CA LEU A 388 18.99 -18.93 21.75
C LEU A 388 18.95 -19.67 23.09
N ASP A 389 20.00 -20.42 23.39
CA ASP A 389 20.22 -20.98 24.72
C ASP A 389 21.20 -20.08 25.51
N LEU A 390 20.75 -19.50 26.62
CA LEU A 390 21.56 -18.62 27.46
C LEU A 390 22.52 -19.39 28.38
N GLU A 391 22.38 -20.71 28.47
CA GLU A 391 23.34 -21.61 29.13
C GLU A 391 24.48 -22.00 28.15
N ASN A 392 24.29 -21.81 26.84
CA ASN A 392 25.33 -21.92 25.82
C ASN A 392 26.14 -20.60 25.70
N ALA A 393 27.47 -20.70 25.69
CA ALA A 393 28.35 -19.53 25.68
C ALA A 393 28.30 -18.69 24.38
N GLU A 394 28.10 -19.31 23.22
CA GLU A 394 28.04 -18.61 21.93
C GLU A 394 26.72 -17.87 21.76
N ASP A 395 25.60 -18.54 22.05
CA ASP A 395 24.26 -17.94 22.00
C ASP A 395 24.07 -16.85 23.06
N LYS A 396 24.67 -17.02 24.26
CA LYS A 396 24.77 -15.97 25.27
C LYS A 396 25.59 -14.78 24.77
N ALA A 397 26.79 -14.99 24.24
CA ALA A 397 27.64 -13.91 23.74
C ALA A 397 26.95 -13.12 22.62
N PHE A 398 26.28 -13.82 21.69
CA PHE A 398 25.45 -13.21 20.65
C PHE A 398 24.32 -12.35 21.25
N PHE A 399 23.57 -12.89 22.22
CA PHE A 399 22.48 -12.16 22.88
C PHE A 399 22.97 -10.90 23.58
N GLU A 400 24.02 -10.99 24.39
CA GLU A 400 24.59 -9.83 25.07
C GLU A 400 25.06 -8.77 24.07
N ALA A 401 25.74 -9.17 22.99
CA ALA A 401 26.31 -8.25 22.02
C ALA A 401 25.25 -7.56 21.14
N ALA A 402 24.19 -8.28 20.77
CA ALA A 402 23.03 -7.70 20.11
C ALA A 402 22.35 -6.64 21.00
N ASN A 403 22.27 -6.86 22.31
CA ASN A 403 21.72 -5.88 23.25
C ASN A 403 22.67 -4.69 23.51
N ALA A 404 23.99 -4.93 23.52
CA ALA A 404 25.00 -3.89 23.74
C ALA A 404 25.35 -3.07 22.50
N TRP A 405 24.80 -3.42 21.33
CA TRP A 405 25.11 -2.81 20.02
C TRP A 405 26.60 -2.97 19.63
N ASP A 406 27.27 -3.99 20.17
CA ASP A 406 28.68 -4.34 19.90
C ASP A 406 28.84 -5.68 19.14
N LEU A 407 27.74 -6.19 18.58
CA LEU A 407 27.70 -7.42 17.78
C LEU A 407 28.55 -7.34 16.49
N GLU A 408 29.23 -8.44 16.18
CA GLU A 408 30.00 -8.64 14.96
C GLU A 408 29.66 -10.02 14.37
N ILE A 409 29.44 -10.08 13.05
CA ILE A 409 29.10 -11.31 12.30
C ILE A 409 29.97 -11.35 11.05
N ASP A 410 30.73 -12.43 10.85
CA ASP A 410 31.59 -12.63 9.67
C ASP A 410 32.52 -11.44 9.34
N GLY A 411 33.04 -10.77 10.39
CA GLY A 411 33.87 -9.55 10.30
C GLY A 411 33.10 -8.25 10.08
N LYS A 412 31.77 -8.30 9.90
CA LYS A 412 30.87 -7.15 9.80
C LYS A 412 30.51 -6.66 11.19
N LYS A 413 30.97 -5.45 11.55
CA LYS A 413 30.68 -4.78 12.83
C LYS A 413 29.38 -3.98 12.75
N TRP A 414 28.68 -3.80 13.88
CA TRP A 414 27.54 -2.90 14.01
C TRP A 414 27.87 -1.46 13.56
N VAL A 415 26.97 -0.83 12.79
CA VAL A 415 27.14 0.57 12.30
C VAL A 415 25.90 1.46 12.49
N ASP A 416 24.71 0.87 12.56
CA ASP A 416 23.43 1.55 12.79
C ASP A 416 22.47 0.50 13.39
N GLY A 417 21.44 0.89 14.14
CA GLY A 417 20.53 -0.05 14.78
C GLY A 417 19.38 0.63 15.49
N LYS A 418 18.39 -0.18 15.87
CA LYS A 418 17.17 0.27 16.55
C LYS A 418 16.78 -0.72 17.64
N ASN A 419 16.03 -0.21 18.62
CA ASN A 419 15.44 -0.98 19.71
C ASN A 419 13.91 -0.90 19.63
N PHE A 420 13.24 -2.00 19.94
CA PHE A 420 11.80 -2.07 20.14
C PHE A 420 11.52 -2.21 21.64
N LYS A 421 10.87 -1.19 22.22
CA LYS A 421 10.56 -1.04 23.65
C LYS A 421 9.14 -0.48 23.78
#